data_AF-A0A1G3KJ69-F1
#
_entry.id   AF-A0A1G3KJ69-F1
#
_cell.length_a   1.000
_cell.length_b   1.000
_cell.length_c   1.000
_cell.angle_alpha   90.00
_cell.angle_beta   90.00
_cell.angle_gamma   90.00
#
_symmetry.space_group_name_H-M   'P 1'
#
loop_
_entity.id
_entity.type
_entity.pdbx_description
1 polymer ?
#
loop_
_entity_poly.entity_id
_entity_poly.type
_entity_poly.pdbx_seq_one_letter_code
_entity_poly.pdbx_strand_id
1 'polypeptide(L)'
;MKRLMVLLAIMVAGCSSAKDEAASATLYRNSILDPSMRVHFASFNAPDKAPFNIDNCEMVARIMNANVDASSAKEGKPRNQSAGFWCERGDFSEEGSVPRAFESEFPSDSAPYR
;
A
#
# COMPACT_ATOMS: atom_id res chain seq x y z
N MET A 1 57.52 -17.17 -15.65
CA MET A 1 57.28 -15.71 -15.75
C MET A 1 56.37 -15.43 -16.93
N LYS A 2 55.14 -14.99 -16.69
CA LYS A 2 54.40 -13.95 -17.45
C LYS A 2 52.99 -13.87 -16.87
N ARG A 3 52.82 -12.86 -16.01
CA ARG A 3 51.53 -12.41 -15.50
C ARG A 3 50.80 -11.79 -16.68
N LEU A 4 49.66 -12.35 -17.09
CA LEU A 4 48.75 -11.68 -18.01
C LEU A 4 47.54 -11.25 -17.19
N MET A 5 47.59 -10.02 -16.70
CA MET A 5 46.41 -9.27 -16.24
C MET A 5 45.46 -9.18 -17.42
N VAL A 6 44.28 -9.78 -17.32
CA VAL A 6 43.17 -9.51 -18.23
C VAL A 6 42.17 -8.66 -17.48
N LEU A 7 41.84 -7.54 -18.11
CA LEU A 7 41.06 -6.43 -17.62
C LEU A 7 39.65 -6.84 -17.14
N LEU A 8 39.30 -6.20 -16.04
CA LEU A 8 37.98 -6.01 -15.48
C LEU A 8 37.01 -5.39 -16.50
N ALA A 9 35.95 -6.10 -16.87
CA ALA A 9 34.77 -5.55 -17.53
C ALA A 9 33.56 -5.74 -16.61
N ILE A 10 33.34 -4.78 -15.71
CA ILE A 10 32.10 -4.69 -14.93
C ILE A 10 31.03 -4.18 -15.90
N MET A 11 30.29 -5.11 -16.50
CA MET A 11 29.02 -4.82 -17.15
C MET A 11 28.01 -4.53 -16.04
N VAL A 12 27.86 -3.25 -15.68
CA VAL A 12 26.71 -2.81 -14.88
C VAL A 12 25.50 -2.92 -15.80
N ALA A 13 24.85 -4.08 -15.79
CA ALA A 13 23.55 -4.27 -16.40
C ALA A 13 22.50 -3.51 -15.57
N GLY A 14 22.51 -2.19 -15.67
CA GLY A 14 21.46 -1.32 -15.18
C GLY A 14 20.27 -1.39 -16.12
N CYS A 15 19.54 -2.50 -16.11
CA CYS A 15 18.18 -2.53 -16.65
C CYS A 15 17.23 -1.97 -15.60
N SER A 16 17.31 -0.66 -15.37
CA SER A 16 16.19 0.09 -14.80
C SER A 16 15.17 0.29 -15.92
N SER A 17 14.24 -0.64 -16.01
CA SER A 17 13.00 -0.44 -16.75
C SER A 17 11.88 -1.03 -15.93
N ALA A 18 11.69 -0.49 -14.71
CA ALA A 18 10.33 -0.36 -14.22
C ALA A 18 9.65 0.55 -15.26
N LYS A 19 9.01 -0.07 -16.25
CA LYS A 19 8.12 0.65 -17.14
C LYS A 19 7.16 1.38 -16.21
N ASP A 20 7.07 2.70 -16.39
CA ASP A 20 6.01 3.57 -15.87
C ASP A 20 4.66 3.15 -16.51
N GLU A 21 4.33 1.87 -16.46
CA GLU A 21 2.96 1.41 -16.68
C GLU A 21 2.12 2.05 -15.58
N ALA A 22 0.88 2.39 -15.92
CA ALA A 22 -0.12 2.78 -14.93
C ALA A 22 -0.30 1.60 -13.95
N ALA A 23 0.50 1.58 -12.89
CA ALA A 23 0.40 0.54 -11.89
C ALA A 23 -0.93 0.75 -11.17
N SER A 24 -1.79 -0.26 -11.21
CA SER A 24 -2.98 -0.28 -10.37
C SER A 24 -2.55 -0.33 -8.90
N ALA A 25 -3.43 0.11 -8.01
CA ALA A 25 -3.35 -0.17 -6.60
C ALA A 25 -4.69 -0.73 -6.14
N THR A 26 -4.66 -1.66 -5.19
CA THR A 26 -5.85 -2.25 -4.62
C THR A 26 -5.98 -1.82 -3.17
N LEU A 27 -7.16 -1.30 -2.84
CA LEU A 27 -7.58 -1.07 -1.47
C LEU A 27 -8.26 -2.34 -0.96
N TYR A 28 -7.65 -2.92 0.07
CA TYR A 28 -8.16 -4.06 0.79
C TYR A 28 -8.86 -3.61 2.07
N ARG A 29 -9.77 -4.47 2.55
CA ARG A 29 -10.19 -4.49 3.94
C ARG A 29 -10.13 -5.92 4.47
N ASN A 30 -10.07 -6.09 5.78
CA ASN A 30 -10.31 -7.39 6.38
C ASN A 30 -11.80 -7.59 6.72
N SER A 31 -12.13 -8.76 7.26
CA SER A 31 -13.50 -9.13 7.59
C SER A 31 -13.71 -9.28 9.09
N ILE A 32 -14.89 -8.88 9.55
CA ILE A 32 -15.35 -9.09 10.92
C ILE A 32 -15.50 -10.59 11.23
N LEU A 33 -15.79 -11.41 10.22
CA LEU A 33 -15.97 -12.86 10.37
C LEU A 33 -14.63 -13.61 10.45
N ASP A 34 -13.63 -13.14 9.72
CA ASP A 34 -12.26 -13.67 9.74
C ASP A 34 -11.27 -12.53 9.47
N PRO A 35 -10.52 -12.08 10.49
CA PRO A 35 -9.58 -10.96 10.37
C PRO A 35 -8.39 -11.24 9.45
N SER A 36 -8.16 -12.49 9.07
CA SER A 36 -7.09 -12.90 8.15
C SER A 36 -7.51 -12.82 6.68
N MET A 37 -8.80 -12.65 6.39
CA MET A 37 -9.29 -12.52 5.02
C MET A 37 -8.89 -11.19 4.40
N ARG A 38 -8.54 -11.26 3.12
CA ARG A 38 -8.24 -10.13 2.25
C ARG A 38 -9.46 -9.89 1.36
N VAL A 39 -10.23 -8.86 1.68
CA VAL A 39 -11.45 -8.52 0.92
C VAL A 39 -11.15 -7.36 0.00
N HIS A 40 -11.45 -7.52 -1.29
CA HIS A 40 -11.40 -6.42 -2.25
C HIS A 40 -12.41 -5.34 -1.85
N PHE A 41 -11.93 -4.10 -1.72
CA PHE A 41 -12.81 -2.96 -1.45
C PHE A 41 -12.88 -2.01 -2.64
N ALA A 42 -11.73 -1.68 -3.25
CA ALA A 42 -11.66 -0.84 -4.44
C ALA A 42 -10.36 -1.05 -5.22
N SER A 43 -10.37 -0.66 -6.49
CA SER A 43 -9.18 -0.57 -7.35
C SER A 43 -8.94 0.88 -7.77
N PHE A 44 -7.68 1.29 -7.78
CA PHE A 44 -7.19 2.58 -8.24
C PHE A 44 -6.36 2.33 -9.49
N ASN A 45 -6.94 2.61 -10.66
CA ASN A 45 -6.38 2.26 -11.96
C ASN A 45 -6.56 3.40 -12.97
N ALA A 46 -6.41 4.65 -12.52
CA ALA A 46 -6.39 5.80 -13.40
C ALA A 46 -5.23 5.66 -14.41
N PRO A 47 -5.36 6.23 -15.63
CA PRO A 47 -4.31 6.19 -16.66
C PRO A 47 -3.03 6.98 -16.28
N ASP A 48 -3.01 7.59 -15.09
CA ASP A 48 -1.87 8.29 -14.51
C ASP A 48 -0.73 7.34 -14.09
N LYS A 49 0.38 7.94 -13.64
CA LYS A 49 1.58 7.19 -13.22
C LYS A 49 1.32 6.36 -11.97
N ALA A 50 2.10 5.29 -11.81
CA ALA A 50 2.06 4.38 -10.65
C ALA A 50 1.98 5.08 -9.26
N PRO A 51 2.73 6.16 -8.97
CA PRO A 51 2.59 6.87 -7.68
C PRO A 51 1.19 7.42 -7.44
N PHE A 52 0.52 7.92 -8.48
CA PHE A 52 -0.82 8.51 -8.35
C PHE A 52 -1.83 7.53 -7.76
N ASN A 53 -1.89 6.30 -8.29
CA ASN A 53 -2.87 5.31 -7.85
C ASN A 53 -2.59 4.84 -6.41
N ILE A 54 -1.32 4.56 -6.07
CA ILE A 54 -0.97 4.10 -4.72
C ILE A 54 -1.14 5.22 -3.68
N ASP A 55 -0.76 6.46 -3.99
CA ASP A 55 -0.87 7.58 -3.06
C ASP A 55 -2.35 7.90 -2.75
N ASN A 56 -3.21 7.88 -3.78
CA ASN A 56 -4.66 8.04 -3.58
C ASN A 56 -5.26 6.87 -2.80
N CYS A 57 -4.82 5.64 -3.08
CA CYS A 57 -5.25 4.47 -2.32
C CYS A 57 -4.90 4.63 -0.84
N GLU A 58 -3.64 4.94 -0.53
CA GLU A 58 -3.14 5.06 0.84
C GLU A 58 -3.85 6.18 1.59
N MET A 59 -4.11 7.32 0.93
CA MET A 59 -4.92 8.40 1.52
C MET A 59 -6.31 7.90 1.91
N VAL A 60 -7.00 7.18 1.03
CA VAL A 60 -8.33 6.63 1.34
C VAL A 60 -8.25 5.61 2.48
N ALA A 61 -7.25 4.73 2.49
CA ALA A 61 -7.05 3.77 3.58
C ALA A 61 -6.93 4.48 4.94
N ARG A 62 -6.10 5.53 5.03
CA ARG A 62 -5.92 6.31 6.27
C ARG A 62 -7.20 6.96 6.75
N ILE A 63 -7.98 7.57 5.84
CA ILE A 63 -9.28 8.19 6.17
C ILE A 63 -10.27 7.14 6.68
N MET A 64 -10.35 5.99 6.03
CA MET A 64 -11.25 4.91 6.43
C MET A 64 -10.86 4.35 7.80
N ASN A 65 -9.57 4.19 8.08
CA ASN A 65 -9.07 3.77 9.38
C ASN A 65 -9.34 4.81 10.47
N ALA A 66 -9.26 6.11 10.17
CA ALA A 66 -9.62 7.19 11.09
C ALA A 66 -11.11 7.16 11.45
N ASN A 67 -11.97 6.84 10.48
CA ASN A 67 -13.40 6.64 10.74
C ASN A 67 -13.66 5.43 11.65
N VAL A 68 -12.91 4.33 11.49
CA VAL A 68 -13.00 3.17 12.39
C VAL A 68 -12.59 3.53 13.82
N ASP A 69 -11.50 4.28 13.97
CA ASP A 69 -11.03 4.74 15.29
C ASP A 69 -12.04 5.67 15.95
N ALA A 70 -12.54 6.67 15.23
CA ALA A 70 -13.53 7.60 15.73
C ALA A 70 -14.84 6.89 16.14
N SER A 71 -15.28 5.89 15.36
CA SER A 71 -16.46 5.08 15.69
C SER A 71 -16.22 4.26 16.96
N SER A 72 -15.06 3.61 17.09
CA SER A 72 -14.73 2.80 18.26
C SER A 72 -14.64 3.67 19.53
N ALA A 73 -13.99 4.83 19.43
CA ALA A 73 -13.87 5.80 20.51
C ALA A 73 -15.23 6.35 20.96
N LYS A 74 -16.12 6.67 20.01
CA LYS A 74 -17.50 7.13 20.30
C LYS A 74 -18.30 6.09 21.08
N GLU A 75 -18.05 4.80 20.86
CA GLU A 75 -18.69 3.71 21.58
C GLU A 75 -17.97 3.35 22.90
N GLY A 76 -16.87 4.01 23.25
CA GLY A 76 -16.06 3.71 24.42
C GLY A 76 -15.36 2.34 24.33
N LYS A 77 -15.09 1.85 23.12
CA LYS A 77 -14.50 0.54 22.86
C LYS A 77 -13.07 0.67 22.33
N PRO A 78 -12.20 -0.35 22.53
CA PRO A 78 -10.95 -0.42 21.79
C PRO A 78 -11.22 -0.54 20.29
N ARG A 79 -10.24 -0.13 19.46
CA ARG A 79 -10.30 -0.27 18.00
C ARG A 79 -10.62 -1.72 17.63
N ASN A 80 -11.60 -1.90 16.75
CA ASN A 80 -11.87 -3.20 16.15
C ASN A 80 -10.78 -3.57 15.12
N GLN A 81 -9.90 -4.51 15.49
CA GLN A 81 -8.81 -4.97 14.62
C GLN A 81 -9.31 -5.77 13.39
N SER A 82 -10.56 -6.23 13.41
CA SER A 82 -11.21 -6.92 12.29
C SER A 82 -11.85 -5.97 11.27
N ALA A 83 -11.62 -4.66 11.42
CA ALA A 83 -12.10 -3.61 10.52
C ALA A 83 -10.96 -2.64 10.17
N GLY A 84 -10.00 -3.10 9.38
CA GLY A 84 -8.87 -2.33 8.90
C GLY A 84 -8.81 -2.27 7.38
N PHE A 85 -8.20 -1.19 6.89
CA PHE A 85 -8.03 -0.90 5.46
C PHE A 85 -6.54 -0.70 5.15
N TRP A 86 -6.07 -1.23 4.03
CA TRP A 86 -4.69 -1.06 3.56
C TRP A 86 -4.59 -1.15 2.04
N CYS A 87 -3.47 -0.68 1.50
CA CYS A 87 -3.23 -0.64 0.07
C CYS A 87 -2.05 -1.50 -0.33
N GLU A 88 -2.14 -2.13 -1.49
CA GLU A 88 -1.01 -2.79 -2.14
C GLU A 88 -0.99 -2.42 -3.62
N ARG A 89 0.21 -2.43 -4.21
CA ARG A 89 0.38 -2.23 -5.66
C ARG A 89 -0.10 -3.47 -6.42
N GLY A 90 -0.69 -3.23 -7.58
CA GLY A 90 -1.23 -4.24 -8.46
C GLY A 90 -2.72 -4.54 -8.22
N ASP A 91 -3.19 -5.50 -9.00
CA ASP A 91 -4.57 -5.96 -8.95
C ASP A 91 -4.83 -6.79 -7.69
N PHE A 92 -6.10 -7.03 -7.41
CA PHE A 92 -6.53 -7.78 -6.25
C PHE A 92 -5.92 -9.19 -6.20
N SER A 93 -5.45 -9.58 -5.03
CA SER A 93 -5.04 -10.94 -4.71
C SER A 93 -5.57 -11.38 -3.34
N GLU A 94 -6.15 -12.59 -3.30
CA GLU A 94 -6.51 -13.29 -2.07
C GLU A 94 -5.28 -13.81 -1.32
N GLU A 95 -4.12 -13.88 -1.99
CA GLU A 95 -2.86 -14.29 -1.39
C GLU A 95 -2.18 -13.13 -0.66
N GLY A 96 -1.45 -13.45 0.41
CA GLY A 96 -0.69 -12.48 1.21
C GLY A 96 -1.16 -12.39 2.65
N SER A 97 -0.58 -11.46 3.41
CA SER A 97 -0.89 -11.24 4.83
C SER A 97 -1.76 -10.01 5.04
N VAL A 98 -2.62 -10.05 6.06
CA VAL A 98 -3.26 -8.83 6.58
C VAL A 98 -2.28 -8.10 7.51
N PRO A 99 -2.12 -6.76 7.37
CA PRO A 99 -1.28 -5.98 8.27
C PRO A 99 -1.71 -6.10 9.74
N ARG A 100 -0.73 -6.01 10.66
CA ARG A 100 -1.00 -6.06 12.11
C ARG A 100 -1.53 -4.73 12.67
N ALA A 101 -1.31 -3.65 11.95
CA ALA A 101 -1.74 -2.31 12.29
C ALA A 101 -2.19 -1.60 11.01
N PHE A 102 -3.07 -0.62 11.19
CA PHE A 102 -3.68 0.09 10.08
C PHE A 102 -3.46 1.58 10.32
N GLU A 103 -2.65 2.20 9.47
CA GLU A 103 -2.36 3.63 9.53
C GLU A 103 -3.65 4.45 9.43
N SER A 104 -3.77 5.46 10.27
CA SER A 104 -4.99 6.21 10.53
C SER A 104 -4.66 7.69 10.66
N GLU A 105 -5.26 8.51 9.82
CA GLU A 105 -4.98 9.95 9.75
C GLU A 105 -6.19 10.67 9.11
N PHE A 106 -6.70 11.72 9.75
CA PHE A 106 -7.66 12.60 9.07
C PHE A 106 -6.92 13.55 8.12
N PRO A 107 -7.53 13.97 7.00
CA PRO A 107 -6.88 14.91 6.08
C PRO A 107 -6.51 16.24 6.75
N SER A 108 -7.24 16.66 7.79
CA SER A 108 -6.95 17.84 8.61
C SER A 108 -5.63 17.74 9.37
N ASP A 109 -5.13 16.53 9.59
CA ASP A 109 -3.96 16.25 10.41
C ASP A 109 -2.70 16.09 9.54
N SER A 110 -2.87 16.04 8.22
CA SER A 110 -1.77 16.01 7.27
C SER A 110 -1.03 17.35 7.27
N ALA A 111 0.30 17.29 7.32
CA ALA A 111 1.12 18.50 7.21
C ALA A 111 0.76 19.23 5.90
N PRO A 112 0.60 20.57 5.90
CA PRO A 112 0.35 21.29 4.66
C PRO A 112 1.47 20.95 3.67
N TYR A 113 1.09 20.55 2.45
CA TYR A 113 2.01 20.24 1.35
C TYR A 113 3.18 21.23 1.36
N ARG A 114 4.40 20.75 1.63
CA ARG A 114 5.63 21.55 1.55
C ARG A 114 6.12 21.62 0.12
#